data_AF-A0A966JFY1-F1
#
_entry.id   AF-A0A966JFY1-F1
#
_cell.length_a   1.000
_cell.length_b   1.000
_cell.length_c   1.000
_cell.angle_alpha   90.00
_cell.angle_beta   90.00
_cell.angle_gamma   90.00
#
_symmetry.space_group_name_H-M   'P 1'
#
loop_
_entity.id
_entity.type
_entity.pdbx_description
1 polymer ?
#
loop_
_entity_poly.entity_id
_entity_poly.type
_entity_poly.pdbx_seq_one_letter_code
_entity_poly.pdbx_strand_id
1 'polypeptide(L)'
;GEDHAAELEPVCDGLDDASASARLGLDHGGLAWMVAAVRECFEEAGVLLARHHDAQHAVRFGADLDPGDMASAREEIHGGQRTLAGLCAEHGLRLMVDRIGFTSHWITPVGERRRFDTRFLVAVAPPEQEPLHDGGETIESLWVLPEDALRRASAGELQMFPPTTANLRWLSRFGSADEAVAEAISSPSPSPILPRVRLDDSGRVTGVALPRDSDYESVPLPEFVIGKR
;
A
#
# COMPACT_ATOMS: atom_id res chain seq x y z
N GLY A 1 4.24 16.29 0.71
CA GLY A 1 3.60 17.60 0.56
C GLY A 1 2.56 17.72 1.64
N GLU A 2 2.29 18.92 2.14
CA GLU A 2 1.17 19.17 3.05
C GLU A 2 -0.12 19.16 2.22
N ASP A 3 -0.66 17.97 1.96
CA ASP A 3 -2.00 17.83 1.41
C ASP A 3 -2.99 17.97 2.57
N HIS A 4 -3.57 19.16 2.74
CA HIS A 4 -4.56 19.40 3.78
C HIS A 4 -5.87 18.67 3.43
N ALA A 5 -6.41 17.89 4.38
CA ALA A 5 -7.61 17.05 4.16
C ALA A 5 -8.81 17.81 3.55
N ALA A 6 -8.97 19.10 3.85
CA ALA A 6 -10.05 19.94 3.33
C ALA A 6 -10.02 20.13 1.80
N GLU A 7 -8.85 20.03 1.18
CA GLU A 7 -8.69 20.12 -0.28
C GLU A 7 -8.90 18.77 -0.98
N LEU A 8 -8.81 17.67 -0.22
CA LEU A 8 -8.88 16.30 -0.73
C LEU A 8 -10.31 15.74 -0.74
N GLU A 9 -11.14 16.10 0.25
CA GLU A 9 -12.53 15.62 0.34
C GLU A 9 -13.36 15.86 -0.94
N PRO A 10 -13.30 17.04 -1.59
CA PRO A 10 -14.08 17.29 -2.81
C PRO A 10 -13.75 16.35 -3.97
N VAL A 11 -12.51 15.85 -4.02
CA VAL A 11 -12.03 14.95 -5.08
C VAL A 11 -12.09 13.47 -4.70
N CYS A 12 -12.58 13.12 -3.51
CA CYS A 12 -12.66 11.74 -3.02
C CYS A 12 -14.09 11.21 -3.00
N ASP A 13 -14.27 9.91 -3.23
CA ASP A 13 -15.57 9.24 -3.09
C ASP A 13 -15.79 8.67 -1.70
N GLY A 14 -17.00 8.91 -1.17
CA GLY A 14 -17.60 8.11 -0.10
C GLY A 14 -16.90 8.13 1.26
N LEU A 15 -15.81 8.88 1.43
CA LEU A 15 -15.05 8.99 2.67
C LEU A 15 -14.69 10.44 2.97
N ASP A 16 -15.10 10.91 4.14
CA ASP A 16 -14.53 12.07 4.81
C ASP A 16 -13.29 11.67 5.63
N ASP A 17 -12.55 12.66 6.16
CA ASP A 17 -11.36 12.38 6.95
C ASP A 17 -11.67 11.58 8.21
N ALA A 18 -12.79 11.82 8.87
CA ALA A 18 -13.18 11.11 10.09
C ALA A 18 -13.38 9.60 9.83
N SER A 19 -14.10 9.25 8.76
CA SER A 19 -14.36 7.86 8.38
C SER A 19 -13.09 7.16 7.91
N ALA A 20 -12.25 7.84 7.14
CA ALA A 20 -10.97 7.29 6.70
C ALA A 20 -10.00 7.09 7.89
N SER A 21 -9.97 8.04 8.83
CA SER A 21 -9.19 7.96 10.07
C SER A 21 -9.63 6.78 10.93
N ALA A 22 -10.94 6.59 11.10
CA ALA A 22 -11.49 5.46 11.83
C ALA A 22 -11.10 4.10 11.19
N ARG A 23 -11.14 3.99 9.85
CA ARG A 23 -10.69 2.78 9.14
C ARG A 23 -9.22 2.45 9.40
N LEU A 24 -8.36 3.47 9.48
CA LEU A 24 -6.92 3.31 9.67
C LEU A 24 -6.46 3.29 11.14
N GLY A 25 -7.39 3.41 12.09
CA GLY A 25 -7.07 3.51 13.52
C GLY A 25 -6.31 4.79 13.89
N LEU A 26 -6.62 5.90 13.21
CA LEU A 26 -6.00 7.21 13.41
C LEU A 26 -6.97 8.19 14.08
N ASP A 27 -6.43 9.18 14.77
CA ASP A 27 -7.24 10.27 15.34
C ASP A 27 -7.75 11.25 14.26
N HIS A 28 -6.92 11.52 13.24
CA HIS A 28 -7.21 12.39 12.10
C HIS A 28 -6.22 12.11 10.95
N GLY A 29 -6.50 12.64 9.76
CA GLY A 29 -5.60 12.60 8.59
C GLY A 29 -5.67 11.31 7.78
N GLY A 30 -6.62 10.41 8.07
CA GLY A 30 -6.76 9.15 7.36
C GLY A 30 -7.09 9.32 5.87
N LEU A 31 -7.77 10.40 5.46
CA LEU A 31 -8.06 10.61 4.04
C LEU A 31 -6.78 10.90 3.26
N ALA A 32 -5.85 11.68 3.83
CA ALA A 32 -4.56 11.95 3.22
C ALA A 32 -3.74 10.67 3.01
N TRP A 33 -3.83 9.68 3.92
CA TRP A 33 -3.22 8.37 3.73
C TRP A 33 -3.82 7.60 2.55
N MET A 34 -5.15 7.62 2.39
CA MET A 34 -5.81 6.95 1.27
C MET A 34 -5.46 7.61 -0.07
N VAL A 35 -5.45 8.95 -0.11
CA VAL A 35 -5.05 9.71 -1.31
C VAL A 35 -3.59 9.46 -1.63
N ALA A 36 -2.70 9.46 -0.63
CA ALA A 36 -1.30 9.13 -0.82
C ALA A 36 -1.14 7.74 -1.42
N ALA A 37 -1.91 6.74 -0.97
CA ALA A 37 -1.86 5.40 -1.55
C ALA A 37 -2.25 5.38 -3.03
N VAL A 38 -3.27 6.14 -3.44
CA VAL A 38 -3.64 6.27 -4.87
C VAL A 38 -2.54 7.00 -5.65
N ARG A 39 -1.97 8.07 -5.07
CA ARG A 39 -0.87 8.83 -5.68
C ARG A 39 0.36 7.94 -5.91
N GLU A 40 0.86 7.26 -4.88
CA GLU A 40 2.03 6.38 -5.01
C GLU A 40 1.76 5.24 -5.99
N CYS A 41 0.55 4.66 -6.01
CA CYS A 41 0.19 3.61 -6.96
C CYS A 41 0.23 4.12 -8.42
N PHE A 42 -0.20 5.36 -8.65
CA PHE A 42 -0.11 5.99 -9.97
C PHE A 42 1.34 6.33 -10.34
N GLU A 43 2.09 6.92 -9.42
CA GLU A 43 3.50 7.28 -9.63
C GLU A 43 4.38 6.07 -9.88
N GLU A 44 4.27 4.99 -9.09
CA GLU A 44 5.20 3.85 -9.18
C GLU A 44 4.74 2.77 -10.17
N ALA A 45 3.43 2.51 -10.24
CA ALA A 45 2.86 1.42 -11.04
C ALA A 45 2.05 1.88 -12.25
N GLY A 46 1.83 3.19 -12.43
CA GLY A 46 1.02 3.72 -13.53
C GLY A 46 -0.46 3.38 -13.43
N VAL A 47 -0.94 2.97 -12.25
CA VAL A 47 -2.35 2.58 -12.03
C VAL A 47 -3.08 3.69 -11.27
N LEU A 48 -4.13 4.23 -11.87
CA LEU A 48 -4.95 5.29 -11.30
C LEU A 48 -6.31 4.76 -10.85
N LEU A 49 -6.53 4.73 -9.54
CA LEU A 49 -7.82 4.38 -8.95
C LEU A 49 -8.74 5.61 -8.87
N ALA A 50 -9.34 5.96 -10.01
CA ALA A 50 -10.27 7.07 -10.13
C ALA A 50 -11.41 6.75 -11.11
N ARG A 51 -12.50 7.52 -11.03
CA ARG A 51 -13.61 7.47 -11.99
C ARG A 51 -14.03 8.88 -12.40
N HIS A 52 -14.68 9.02 -13.55
CA HIS A 52 -15.41 10.25 -13.85
C HIS A 52 -16.57 10.44 -12.87
N HIS A 53 -16.91 11.71 -12.58
CA HIS A 53 -17.93 12.07 -11.61
C HIS A 53 -19.29 11.37 -11.84
N ASP A 54 -19.66 11.15 -13.11
CA ASP A 54 -20.92 10.56 -13.57
C ASP A 54 -20.83 9.05 -13.86
N ALA A 55 -19.63 8.46 -13.83
CA ALA A 55 -19.41 7.04 -14.06
C ALA A 55 -19.51 6.23 -12.75
N GLN A 56 -19.81 4.93 -12.87
CA GLN A 56 -19.79 3.99 -11.74
C GLN A 56 -18.57 3.06 -11.76
N HIS A 57 -17.80 3.07 -12.85
CA HIS A 57 -16.61 2.26 -13.03
C HIS A 57 -15.36 3.14 -13.02
N ALA A 58 -14.22 2.55 -12.66
CA ALA A 58 -12.93 3.21 -12.77
C ALA A 58 -12.61 3.54 -14.24
N VAL A 59 -11.92 4.64 -14.46
CA VAL A 59 -11.47 5.05 -15.81
C VAL A 59 -10.55 4.00 -16.42
N ARG A 60 -10.67 3.83 -17.74
CA ARG A 60 -9.82 2.95 -18.55
C ARG A 60 -8.89 3.80 -19.40
N PHE A 61 -7.62 3.44 -19.42
CA PHE A 61 -6.66 4.11 -20.31
C PHE A 61 -6.89 3.63 -21.74
N GLY A 62 -7.08 4.57 -22.67
CA GLY A 62 -7.44 4.35 -24.06
C GLY A 62 -8.93 4.58 -24.36
N ALA A 63 -9.84 4.15 -23.48
CA ALA A 63 -11.27 4.34 -23.70
C ALA A 63 -11.80 5.64 -23.10
N ASP A 64 -11.39 5.96 -21.86
CA ASP A 64 -11.87 7.14 -21.12
C ASP A 64 -10.82 8.26 -21.09
N LEU A 65 -9.53 7.90 -20.95
CA LEU A 65 -8.40 8.82 -20.86
C LEU A 65 -7.29 8.41 -21.82
N ASP A 66 -6.61 9.37 -22.46
CA ASP A 66 -5.48 9.05 -23.35
C ASP A 66 -4.28 8.50 -22.56
N PRO A 67 -3.71 7.34 -22.93
CA PRO A 67 -2.57 6.75 -22.21
C PRO A 67 -1.31 7.62 -22.21
N GLY A 68 -1.06 8.39 -23.27
CA GLY A 68 0.11 9.28 -23.39
C GLY A 68 -0.03 10.51 -22.49
N ASP A 69 -1.23 11.08 -22.42
CA ASP A 69 -1.54 12.15 -21.47
C ASP A 69 -1.38 11.67 -20.03
N MET A 70 -1.85 10.46 -19.70
CA MET A 70 -1.69 9.88 -18.35
C MET A 70 -0.24 9.55 -18.02
N ALA A 71 0.55 9.08 -18.97
CA ALA A 71 1.98 8.87 -18.78
C ALA A 71 2.71 10.20 -18.50
N SER A 72 2.37 11.28 -19.22
CA SER A 72 2.93 12.61 -18.98
C SER A 72 2.51 13.15 -17.62
N ALA A 73 1.22 13.03 -17.27
CA ALA A 73 0.70 13.45 -15.97
C ALA A 73 1.37 12.71 -14.79
N ARG A 74 1.67 11.42 -14.98
CA ARG A 74 2.41 10.62 -14.00
C ARG A 74 3.81 11.19 -13.75
N GLU A 75 4.56 11.51 -14.80
CA GLU A 75 5.89 12.11 -14.68
C GLU A 75 5.84 13.47 -13.98
N GLU A 76 4.83 14.30 -14.31
CA GLU A 76 4.61 15.61 -13.68
C GLU A 76 4.21 15.52 -12.20
N ILE A 77 3.43 14.50 -11.83
CA ILE A 77 3.06 14.28 -10.43
C ILE A 77 4.27 13.78 -9.64
N HIS A 78 4.99 12.80 -10.19
CA HIS A 78 6.20 12.26 -9.56
C HIS A 78 7.30 13.32 -9.38
N GLY A 79 7.46 14.23 -10.34
CA GLY A 79 8.39 15.34 -10.24
C GLY A 79 7.88 16.57 -9.45
N GLY A 80 6.63 16.53 -8.97
CA GLY A 80 6.01 17.61 -8.18
C GLY A 80 5.60 18.85 -8.98
N GLN A 81 5.52 18.77 -10.31
CA GLN A 81 5.03 19.84 -11.18
C GLN A 81 3.50 19.93 -11.20
N ARG A 82 2.81 18.81 -10.92
CA ARG A 82 1.35 18.72 -10.87
C ARG A 82 0.91 17.99 -9.60
N THR A 83 -0.25 18.33 -9.07
CA THR A 83 -0.85 17.58 -7.94
C THR A 83 -1.88 16.58 -8.47
N LEU A 84 -2.08 15.48 -7.74
CA LEU A 84 -3.13 14.50 -8.09
C LEU A 84 -4.54 15.14 -8.07
N ALA A 85 -4.79 16.07 -7.14
CA ALA A 85 -6.04 16.83 -7.11
C ALA A 85 -6.21 17.73 -8.35
N GLY A 86 -5.13 18.32 -8.85
CA GLY A 86 -5.13 19.09 -10.10
C GLY A 86 -5.46 18.22 -11.32
N LEU A 87 -4.88 17.01 -11.40
CA LEU A 87 -5.26 16.01 -12.40
C LEU A 87 -6.76 15.68 -12.33
N CYS A 88 -7.27 15.47 -11.12
CA CYS A 88 -8.70 15.18 -10.93
C CYS A 88 -9.58 16.34 -11.40
N ALA A 89 -9.22 17.57 -11.08
CA ALA A 89 -9.98 18.76 -11.49
C ALA A 89 -10.01 18.94 -13.01
N GLU A 90 -8.88 18.70 -13.70
CA GLU A 90 -8.76 18.86 -15.15
C GLU A 90 -9.58 17.84 -15.93
N HIS A 91 -9.58 16.58 -15.48
CA HIS A 91 -10.26 15.49 -16.18
C HIS A 91 -11.64 15.13 -15.59
N GLY A 92 -12.13 15.90 -14.61
CA GLY A 92 -13.42 15.66 -13.96
C GLY A 92 -13.48 14.31 -13.22
N LEU A 93 -12.37 13.94 -12.57
CA LEU A 93 -12.23 12.66 -11.86
C LEU A 93 -12.50 12.80 -10.37
N ARG A 94 -12.86 11.66 -9.77
CA ARG A 94 -12.90 11.44 -8.32
C ARG A 94 -12.10 10.19 -7.97
N LEU A 95 -11.32 10.28 -6.90
CA LEU A 95 -10.53 9.18 -6.36
C LEU A 95 -11.46 8.20 -5.63
N MET A 96 -11.39 6.91 -5.98
CA MET A 96 -12.28 5.88 -5.44
C MET A 96 -11.74 5.32 -4.10
N VAL A 97 -11.44 6.21 -3.16
CA VAL A 97 -10.82 5.88 -1.86
C VAL A 97 -11.74 5.01 -0.98
N ASP A 98 -13.05 5.06 -1.18
CA ASP A 98 -14.03 4.19 -0.52
C ASP A 98 -13.83 2.71 -0.85
N ARG A 99 -13.16 2.41 -1.98
CA ARG A 99 -12.84 1.05 -2.49
C ARG A 99 -11.48 0.54 -2.04
N ILE A 100 -10.82 1.24 -1.12
CA ILE A 100 -9.54 0.82 -0.54
C ILE A 100 -9.80 0.15 0.82
N GLY A 101 -9.34 -1.10 0.96
CA GLY A 101 -9.36 -1.87 2.19
C GLY A 101 -8.03 -1.83 2.94
N PHE A 102 -8.06 -2.02 4.27
CA PHE A 102 -6.86 -2.02 5.12
C PHE A 102 -6.54 -3.44 5.59
N THR A 103 -5.43 -4.01 5.10
CA THR A 103 -5.15 -5.45 5.29
C THR A 103 -4.27 -5.73 6.51
N SER A 104 -3.20 -4.96 6.69
CA SER A 104 -2.25 -5.20 7.78
C SER A 104 -1.42 -3.96 8.10
N HIS A 105 -0.94 -3.90 9.35
CA HIS A 105 -0.10 -2.82 9.84
C HIS A 105 1.19 -3.42 10.38
N TRP A 106 2.34 -3.02 9.82
CA TRP A 106 3.64 -3.55 10.19
C TRP A 106 4.55 -2.45 10.69
N ILE A 107 5.19 -2.68 11.82
CA ILE A 107 6.19 -1.77 12.37
C ILE A 107 7.53 -2.50 12.36
N THR A 108 8.53 -1.93 11.70
CA THR A 108 9.87 -2.49 11.64
C THR A 108 10.43 -2.70 13.06
N PRO A 109 11.09 -3.84 13.34
CA PRO A 109 11.64 -4.15 14.64
C PRO A 109 12.46 -2.99 15.25
N VAL A 110 12.40 -2.87 16.57
CA VAL A 110 13.31 -1.99 17.31
C VAL A 110 14.75 -2.46 17.08
N GLY A 111 15.70 -1.55 16.90
CA GLY A 111 17.13 -1.85 16.65
C GLY A 111 17.56 -1.83 15.18
N GLU A 112 16.63 -1.85 14.24
CA GLU A 112 16.93 -1.63 12.82
C GLU A 112 17.36 -0.19 12.54
N ARG A 113 18.33 0.01 11.63
CA ARG A 113 18.87 1.34 11.30
C ARG A 113 17.80 2.29 10.76
N ARG A 114 16.84 1.76 10.02
CA ARG A 114 15.70 2.48 9.47
C ARG A 114 14.44 1.76 9.91
N ARG A 115 13.51 2.50 10.51
CA ARG A 115 12.24 1.96 11.00
C ARG A 115 11.09 2.56 10.21
N PHE A 116 10.15 1.71 9.84
CA PHE A 116 8.94 2.08 9.12
C PHE A 116 7.72 1.66 9.93
N ASP A 117 6.68 2.48 9.86
CA ASP A 117 5.33 2.22 10.33
C ASP A 117 4.46 2.15 9.08
N THR A 118 4.26 0.93 8.57
CA THR A 118 3.73 0.70 7.22
C THR A 118 2.33 0.12 7.30
N ARG A 119 1.37 0.84 6.69
CA ARG A 119 -0.01 0.38 6.48
C ARG A 119 -0.11 -0.24 5.10
N PHE A 120 -0.58 -1.47 5.02
CA PHE A 120 -0.80 -2.18 3.75
C PHE A 120 -2.27 -2.06 3.37
N LEU A 121 -2.50 -1.58 2.16
CA LEU A 121 -3.82 -1.33 1.61
C LEU A 121 -4.06 -2.24 0.40
N VAL A 122 -5.32 -2.50 0.08
CA VAL A 122 -5.71 -3.32 -1.07
C VAL A 122 -6.88 -2.70 -1.81
N ALA A 123 -6.85 -2.78 -3.13
CA ALA A 123 -7.93 -2.37 -4.02
C ALA A 123 -7.99 -3.32 -5.23
N VAL A 124 -9.13 -3.35 -5.92
CA VAL A 124 -9.24 -4.04 -7.21
C VAL A 124 -8.58 -3.16 -8.27
N ALA A 125 -7.67 -3.74 -9.06
CA ALA A 125 -7.05 -3.01 -10.15
C ALA A 125 -8.10 -2.58 -11.19
N PRO A 126 -8.11 -1.31 -11.63
CA PRO A 126 -8.95 -0.88 -12.73
C PRO A 126 -8.72 -1.72 -13.99
N PRO A 127 -9.79 -2.06 -14.74
CA PRO A 127 -9.63 -2.77 -16.00
C PRO A 127 -8.88 -1.91 -17.02
N GLU A 128 -8.17 -2.55 -17.94
CA GLU A 128 -7.52 -1.90 -19.09
C GLU A 128 -6.48 -0.82 -18.70
N GLN A 129 -5.91 -0.93 -17.49
CA GLN A 129 -4.69 -0.23 -17.09
C GLN A 129 -3.58 -1.25 -16.93
N GLU A 130 -2.68 -1.33 -17.92
CA GLU A 130 -1.48 -2.16 -17.84
C GLU A 130 -0.46 -1.48 -16.92
N PRO A 131 0.00 -2.13 -15.83
CA PRO A 131 0.98 -1.54 -14.95
C PRO A 131 2.28 -1.19 -15.68
N LEU A 132 2.78 0.01 -15.45
CA LEU A 132 4.03 0.53 -16.01
C LEU A 132 5.01 0.81 -14.88
N HIS A 133 6.26 0.40 -15.05
CA HIS A 133 7.34 0.69 -14.09
C HIS A 133 7.79 2.15 -14.21
N ASP A 134 8.26 2.73 -13.11
CA ASP A 134 8.94 4.04 -13.10
C ASP A 134 10.34 4.02 -13.73
N GLY A 135 10.88 2.82 -14.02
CA GLY A 135 12.22 2.65 -14.59
C GLY A 135 13.36 3.06 -13.64
N GLY A 136 13.04 3.36 -12.37
CA GLY A 136 13.96 3.84 -11.35
C GLY A 136 14.21 2.80 -10.26
N GLU A 137 13.29 2.67 -9.30
CA GLU A 137 13.45 1.80 -8.13
C GLU A 137 12.92 0.37 -8.40
N THR A 138 11.96 0.22 -9.33
CA THR A 138 11.36 -1.07 -9.70
C THR A 138 11.80 -1.48 -11.10
N ILE A 139 12.59 -2.56 -11.20
CA ILE A 139 13.16 -3.06 -12.47
C ILE A 139 12.15 -3.91 -13.24
N GLU A 140 11.25 -4.61 -12.54
CA GLU A 140 10.22 -5.48 -13.10
C GLU A 140 9.00 -5.56 -12.16
N SER A 141 7.80 -5.51 -12.71
CA SER A 141 6.53 -5.96 -12.08
C SER A 141 5.88 -6.95 -13.00
N LEU A 142 5.10 -7.81 -12.37
CA LEU A 142 4.39 -8.87 -13.05
C LEU A 142 3.11 -9.17 -12.27
N TRP A 143 2.04 -9.45 -13.01
CA TRP A 143 0.84 -10.05 -12.43
C TRP A 143 1.12 -11.51 -12.10
N VAL A 144 0.91 -11.89 -10.84
CA VAL A 144 1.13 -13.26 -10.35
C VAL A 144 0.05 -13.66 -9.37
N LEU A 145 -0.37 -14.92 -9.45
CA LEU A 145 -1.25 -15.50 -8.45
C LEU A 145 -0.53 -15.53 -7.10
N PRO A 146 -1.20 -15.14 -5.99
CA PRO A 146 -0.55 -15.13 -4.69
C PRO A 146 0.12 -16.45 -4.31
N GLU A 147 -0.50 -17.59 -4.64
CA GLU A 147 0.05 -18.93 -4.38
C GLU A 147 1.33 -19.21 -5.17
N ASP A 148 1.39 -18.79 -6.43
CA ASP A 148 2.59 -18.94 -7.26
C ASP A 148 3.73 -18.08 -6.76
N ALA A 149 3.45 -16.84 -6.37
CA ALA A 149 4.44 -15.97 -5.77
C ALA A 149 5.03 -16.62 -4.51
N LEU A 150 4.16 -17.11 -3.62
CA LEU A 150 4.57 -17.82 -2.39
C LEU A 150 5.41 -19.07 -2.68
N ARG A 151 5.02 -19.87 -3.69
CA ARG A 151 5.78 -21.03 -4.13
C ARG A 151 7.18 -20.63 -4.61
N ARG A 152 7.28 -19.61 -5.48
CA ARG A 152 8.57 -19.07 -5.97
C ARG A 152 9.46 -18.57 -4.83
N ALA A 153 8.89 -17.86 -3.84
CA ALA A 153 9.66 -17.47 -2.66
C ALA A 153 10.17 -18.66 -1.85
N SER A 154 9.34 -19.69 -1.64
CA SER A 154 9.78 -20.90 -0.94
C SER A 154 10.88 -21.67 -1.67
N ALA A 155 10.93 -21.55 -3.00
CA ALA A 155 11.98 -22.12 -3.85
C ALA A 155 13.24 -21.23 -3.95
N GLY A 156 13.24 -20.04 -3.35
CA GLY A 156 14.34 -19.07 -3.45
C GLY A 156 14.40 -18.31 -4.79
N GLU A 157 13.36 -18.41 -5.61
CA GLU A 157 13.27 -17.79 -6.94
C GLU A 157 12.74 -16.35 -6.89
N LEU A 158 12.15 -15.93 -5.77
CA LEU A 158 11.63 -14.59 -5.54
C LEU A 158 11.94 -14.16 -4.11
N GLN A 159 12.80 -13.15 -3.96
CA GLN A 159 13.06 -12.57 -2.65
C GLN A 159 11.82 -11.80 -2.18
N MET A 160 11.36 -12.08 -0.96
CA MET A 160 10.24 -11.37 -0.34
C MET A 160 10.55 -10.98 1.09
N PHE A 161 10.09 -9.80 1.47
CA PHE A 161 10.05 -9.41 2.87
C PHE A 161 8.85 -10.07 3.58
N PRO A 162 8.94 -10.30 4.91
CA PRO A 162 7.86 -10.92 5.68
C PRO A 162 6.48 -10.27 5.52
N PRO A 163 6.34 -8.92 5.45
CA PRO A 163 5.04 -8.29 5.21
C PRO A 163 4.43 -8.67 3.85
N THR A 164 5.25 -8.74 2.79
CA THR A 164 4.80 -9.15 1.45
C THR A 164 4.29 -10.59 1.48
N THR A 165 5.06 -11.51 2.06
CA THR A 165 4.64 -12.92 2.20
C THR A 165 3.36 -13.07 3.01
N ALA A 166 3.19 -12.29 4.09
CA ALA A 166 1.99 -12.33 4.91
C ALA A 166 0.75 -11.82 4.18
N ASN A 167 0.86 -10.71 3.43
CA ASN A 167 -0.24 -10.18 2.63
C ASN A 167 -0.62 -11.14 1.48
N LEU A 168 0.34 -11.76 0.81
CA LEU A 168 0.06 -12.78 -0.21
C LEU A 168 -0.65 -14.00 0.37
N ARG A 169 -0.23 -14.49 1.56
CA ARG A 169 -0.95 -15.58 2.26
C ARG A 169 -2.37 -15.18 2.66
N TRP A 170 -2.58 -13.92 3.03
CA TRP A 170 -3.91 -13.41 3.32
C TRP A 170 -4.76 -13.39 2.04
N LEU A 171 -4.23 -12.90 0.91
CA LEU A 171 -4.89 -12.92 -0.39
C LEU A 171 -5.25 -14.33 -0.89
N SER A 172 -4.39 -15.33 -0.66
CA SER A 172 -4.65 -16.73 -1.03
C SER A 172 -5.87 -17.37 -0.35
N ARG A 173 -6.51 -16.68 0.60
CA ARG A 173 -7.71 -17.19 1.30
C ARG A 173 -9.01 -16.92 0.53
N PHE A 174 -8.98 -16.07 -0.50
CA PHE A 174 -10.16 -15.60 -1.21
C PHE A 174 -10.23 -16.16 -2.63
N GLY A 175 -11.45 -16.35 -3.14
CA GLY A 175 -11.66 -16.84 -4.51
C GLY A 175 -11.61 -15.73 -5.57
N SER A 176 -11.69 -14.46 -5.15
CA SER A 176 -11.65 -13.29 -6.04
C SER A 176 -11.06 -12.05 -5.38
N ALA A 177 -10.64 -11.08 -6.19
CA ALA A 177 -10.17 -9.79 -5.72
C ALA A 177 -11.27 -9.01 -4.99
N ASP A 178 -12.51 -9.06 -5.49
CA ASP A 178 -13.66 -8.40 -4.86
C ASP A 178 -13.93 -8.93 -3.45
N GLU A 179 -13.87 -10.25 -3.24
CA GLU A 179 -14.00 -10.86 -1.92
C GLU A 179 -12.92 -10.38 -0.94
N ALA A 180 -11.66 -10.35 -1.39
CA ALA A 180 -10.55 -9.89 -0.55
C ALA A 180 -10.72 -8.41 -0.16
N VAL A 181 -11.04 -7.54 -1.12
CA VAL A 181 -11.23 -6.11 -0.87
C VAL A 181 -12.44 -5.86 0.04
N ALA A 182 -13.54 -6.59 -0.17
CA ALA A 182 -14.72 -6.49 0.70
C ALA A 182 -14.41 -6.90 2.15
N GLU A 183 -13.64 -7.98 2.35
CA GLU A 183 -13.18 -8.38 3.69
C GLU A 183 -12.32 -7.29 4.32
N ALA A 184 -11.35 -6.72 3.58
CA ALA A 184 -10.46 -5.68 4.10
C ALA A 184 -11.15 -4.34 4.40
N ILE A 185 -12.26 -4.03 3.72
CA ILE A 185 -13.06 -2.82 3.99
C ILE A 185 -13.96 -3.02 5.22
N SER A 186 -14.53 -4.21 5.38
CA SER A 186 -15.51 -4.50 6.44
C SER A 186 -14.87 -4.95 7.76
N SER A 187 -13.61 -5.38 7.72
CA SER A 187 -12.86 -5.78 8.92
C SER A 187 -12.51 -4.58 9.80
N PRO A 188 -12.46 -4.77 11.14
CA PRO A 188 -11.88 -3.77 12.03
C PRO A 188 -10.41 -3.48 11.67
N SER A 189 -9.95 -2.27 12.02
CA SER A 189 -8.53 -1.91 11.85
C SER A 189 -7.61 -2.97 12.47
N PRO A 190 -6.65 -3.53 11.72
CA PRO A 190 -5.71 -4.51 12.24
C PRO A 190 -4.84 -3.90 13.33
N SER A 191 -4.51 -4.71 14.35
CA SER A 191 -3.50 -4.32 15.33
C SER A 191 -2.10 -4.32 14.68
N PRO A 192 -1.20 -3.41 15.11
CA PRO A 192 0.16 -3.39 14.59
C PRO A 192 0.90 -4.70 14.85
N ILE A 193 1.53 -5.23 13.82
CA ILE A 193 2.42 -6.39 13.87
C ILE A 193 3.83 -5.84 14.13
N LEU A 194 4.41 -6.22 15.28
CA LEU A 194 5.77 -5.87 15.67
C LEU A 194 6.66 -7.11 15.60
N PRO A 195 7.39 -7.36 14.51
CA PRO A 195 8.31 -8.48 14.46
C PRO A 195 9.52 -8.24 15.37
N ARG A 196 10.19 -9.32 15.79
CA ARG A 196 11.48 -9.28 16.49
C ARG A 196 12.57 -9.91 15.63
N VAL A 197 13.79 -9.40 15.70
CA VAL A 197 14.93 -9.93 14.94
C VAL A 197 15.54 -11.11 15.70
N ARG A 198 15.71 -12.25 15.03
CA ARG A 198 16.41 -13.41 15.56
C ARG A 198 17.90 -13.25 15.30
N LEU A 199 18.70 -13.44 16.34
CA LEU A 199 20.16 -13.38 16.26
C LEU A 199 20.76 -14.74 16.61
N ASP A 200 21.86 -15.11 15.97
CA ASP A 200 22.72 -16.20 16.46
C ASP A 200 23.65 -15.73 17.60
N ASP A 201 24.42 -16.68 18.15
CA ASP A 201 25.38 -16.43 19.24
C ASP A 201 26.49 -15.42 18.86
N SER A 202 26.68 -15.15 17.56
CA SER A 202 27.63 -14.15 17.04
C SER A 202 27.00 -12.78 16.79
N GLY A 203 25.70 -12.63 17.07
CA GLY A 203 24.94 -11.39 16.85
C GLY A 203 24.50 -11.17 15.40
N ARG A 204 24.55 -12.20 14.54
CA ARG A 204 24.10 -12.10 13.15
C ARG A 204 22.61 -12.41 13.03
N VAL A 205 21.93 -11.68 12.15
CA VAL A 205 20.51 -11.90 11.85
C VAL A 205 20.31 -13.27 11.20
N THR A 206 19.53 -14.13 11.84
CA THR A 206 19.15 -15.47 11.34
C THR A 206 17.70 -15.54 10.90
N GLY A 207 16.89 -14.53 11.20
CA GLY A 207 15.50 -14.46 10.77
C GLY A 207 14.70 -13.43 11.56
N VAL A 208 13.38 -13.57 11.45
CA VAL A 208 12.41 -12.70 12.13
C VAL A 208 11.40 -13.58 12.86
N ALA A 209 11.01 -13.19 14.07
CA ALA A 209 9.91 -13.78 14.82
C ALA A 209 8.68 -12.89 14.72
N LEU A 210 7.53 -13.50 14.44
CA LEU A 210 6.23 -12.83 14.40
C LEU A 210 5.49 -13.04 15.73
N PRO A 211 4.58 -12.14 16.15
CA PRO A 211 3.84 -12.27 17.41
C PRO A 211 3.10 -13.60 17.62
N ARG A 212 2.81 -14.33 16.55
CA ARG A 212 2.15 -15.65 16.58
C ARG A 212 3.10 -16.83 16.77
N ASP A 213 4.41 -16.60 16.67
CA ASP A 213 5.41 -17.67 16.79
C ASP A 213 5.59 -18.05 18.26
N SER A 214 5.69 -19.34 18.57
CA SER A 214 5.71 -19.85 19.95
C SER A 214 6.88 -19.34 20.79
N ASP A 215 7.96 -18.93 20.14
CA ASP A 215 9.18 -18.42 20.75
C ASP A 215 9.31 -16.89 20.68
N TYR A 216 8.29 -16.18 20.16
CA TYR A 216 8.32 -14.72 19.99
C TYR A 216 8.73 -13.98 21.27
N GLU A 217 8.16 -14.35 22.42
CA GLU A 217 8.48 -13.69 23.69
C GLU A 217 9.90 -13.97 24.18
N SER A 218 10.49 -15.09 23.77
CA SER A 218 11.87 -15.45 24.11
C SER A 218 12.91 -14.78 23.21
N VAL A 219 12.51 -14.21 22.07
CA VAL A 219 13.43 -13.46 21.21
C VAL A 219 13.77 -12.13 21.90
N PRO A 220 15.06 -11.88 22.22
CA PRO A 220 15.46 -10.69 22.94
C PRO A 220 15.18 -9.45 22.11
N LEU A 221 14.71 -8.40 22.78
CA LEU A 221 14.71 -7.07 22.20
C LEU A 221 16.16 -6.54 22.22
N PRO A 222 16.62 -5.85 21.17
CA PRO A 222 17.97 -5.31 21.17
C PRO A 222 18.15 -4.36 22.36
N GLU A 223 19.25 -4.54 23.10
CA GLU A 223 19.63 -3.62 24.17
C GLU A 223 19.83 -2.22 23.56
N PHE A 224 19.17 -1.22 24.14
CA PHE A 224 19.38 0.17 23.75
C PHE A 224 20.82 0.55 24.08
N VAL A 225 21.71 0.58 23.09
CA VAL A 225 22.94 1.35 23.21
C VAL A 225 22.53 2.80 23.05
N ILE A 226 22.22 3.46 24.17
CA ILE A 226 22.22 4.93 24.23
C ILE A 226 23.65 5.35 23.91
N GLY A 227 23.92 5.62 22.64
CA GLY A 227 25.18 6.20 22.22
C GLY A 227 25.36 7.50 22.98
N LYS A 228 26.37 7.55 23.86
CA LYS A 228 26.85 8.83 24.38
C LYS A 228 27.23 9.67 23.16
N ARG A 229 26.59 10.84 23.06
CA ARG A 229 26.92 11.89 22.10
C ARG A 229 28.40 12.26 22.14
#